data_AF-A0A6A1QER2-F1
#
_entry.id   AF-A0A6A1QER2-F1
#
_cell.length_a   1.000
_cell.length_b   1.000
_cell.length_c   1.000
_cell.angle_alpha   90.00
_cell.angle_beta   90.00
_cell.angle_gamma   90.00
#
_symmetry.space_group_name_H-M   'P 1'
#
loop_
_entity.id
_entity.type
_entity.pdbx_description
1 polymer ?
#
loop_
_entity_poly.entity_id
_entity_poly.type
_entity_poly.pdbx_seq_one_letter_code
_entity_poly.pdbx_strand_id
1 'polypeptide(L)'
;VDEIFPADGENILVLFADIEPPRIKCPSVKERIAEPNKLTVRVSWETPEGRDTADGILTDVILKGLPPGSHFPEGDHKIQYTVYDRAENKGICKFRVKVRVRRCGKLNAPENGYMKCSSDGDNYGATCEFSCIGGYELQGSPARVCQSNLAWSGTEPTCAAMNVNVGVRTAAALLDQFYEKRRLLIVSTPTARNLLYRLQLGMLQ
;
A
#
# COMPACT_ATOMS: atom_id res chain seq x y z
N VAL A 1 16.90 -53.64 -1.58
CA VAL A 1 17.94 -54.55 -2.11
C VAL A 1 17.35 -55.95 -2.06
N ASP A 2 16.78 -56.40 -3.17
CA ASP A 2 16.37 -57.79 -3.32
C ASP A 2 17.33 -58.43 -4.34
N GLU A 3 18.05 -59.47 -3.90
CA GLU A 3 18.92 -60.27 -4.77
C GLU A 3 18.07 -61.26 -5.55
N ILE A 4 18.08 -61.17 -6.89
CA ILE A 4 17.52 -62.20 -7.77
C ILE A 4 18.71 -62.98 -8.35
N PHE A 5 18.83 -64.26 -7.99
CA PHE A 5 19.84 -65.15 -8.54
C PHE A 5 19.42 -65.61 -9.96
N PRO A 6 20.20 -65.33 -11.03
CA PRO A 6 19.98 -65.95 -12.33
C PRO A 6 20.53 -67.39 -12.30
N ALA A 7 19.90 -68.29 -13.06
CA ALA A 7 20.17 -69.73 -13.05
C ALA A 7 21.54 -70.16 -13.65
N ASP A 8 22.41 -69.21 -14.03
CA ASP A 8 23.60 -69.48 -14.86
C ASP A 8 24.94 -69.24 -14.13
N GLY A 9 24.93 -69.03 -12.81
CA GLY A 9 26.16 -69.01 -12.00
C GLY A 9 27.07 -67.79 -12.15
N GLU A 10 26.67 -66.77 -12.93
CA GLU A 10 27.20 -65.42 -12.80
C GLU A 10 26.28 -64.60 -11.87
N ASN A 11 26.84 -64.09 -10.77
CA ASN A 11 26.14 -63.15 -9.90
C ASN A 11 25.91 -61.84 -10.65
N ILE A 12 24.79 -61.71 -11.34
CA ILE A 12 24.34 -60.43 -11.90
C ILE A 12 23.71 -59.64 -10.75
N LEU A 13 24.48 -58.73 -10.16
CA LEU A 13 23.96 -57.70 -9.25
C LEU A 13 23.08 -56.74 -10.06
N VAL A 14 21.77 -57.00 -10.11
CA VAL A 14 20.81 -56.02 -10.63
C VAL A 14 20.61 -54.95 -9.56
N LEU A 15 21.39 -53.88 -9.64
CA LEU A 15 21.17 -52.69 -8.84
C LEU A 15 19.92 -51.97 -9.36
N PHE A 16 18.78 -52.15 -8.69
CA PHE A 16 17.61 -51.30 -8.91
C PHE A 16 17.90 -49.93 -8.29
N ALA A 17 18.36 -49.00 -9.13
CA ALA A 17 18.45 -47.60 -8.80
C ALA A 17 17.08 -46.95 -9.02
N ASP A 18 16.60 -46.21 -8.03
CA ASP A 18 15.40 -45.40 -8.18
C ASP A 18 15.69 -44.21 -9.10
N ILE A 19 14.87 -44.07 -10.14
CA ILE A 19 14.96 -43.02 -11.16
C ILE A 19 13.70 -42.16 -11.20
N GLU A 20 12.68 -42.49 -10.39
CA GLU A 20 11.42 -41.75 -10.39
C GLU A 20 11.56 -40.49 -9.54
N PRO A 21 11.26 -39.30 -10.08
CA PRO A 21 11.34 -38.09 -9.30
C PRO A 21 10.15 -37.99 -8.31
N PRO A 22 10.37 -37.44 -7.11
CA PRO A 22 9.31 -37.28 -6.14
C PRO A 22 8.22 -36.32 -6.63
N ARG A 23 6.96 -36.67 -6.36
CA ARG A 23 5.78 -35.86 -6.72
C ARG A 23 5.43 -34.89 -5.60
N ILE A 24 5.26 -33.62 -5.94
CA ILE A 24 4.91 -32.57 -4.97
C ILE A 24 3.63 -31.85 -5.40
N LYS A 25 2.66 -31.73 -4.48
CA LYS A 25 1.38 -31.05 -4.76
C LYS A 25 1.53 -29.55 -4.54
N CYS A 26 1.28 -28.74 -5.56
CA CYS A 26 1.39 -27.29 -5.45
C CYS A 26 0.19 -26.63 -4.76
N PRO A 27 0.42 -25.61 -3.91
CA PRO A 27 -0.66 -24.77 -3.38
C PRO A 27 -1.46 -24.06 -4.48
N SER A 28 -2.74 -23.81 -4.22
CA SER A 28 -3.69 -23.18 -5.17
C SER A 28 -3.77 -21.65 -5.06
N VAL A 29 -3.02 -21.02 -4.15
CA VAL A 29 -3.07 -19.57 -3.92
C VAL A 29 -2.49 -18.82 -5.12
N LYS A 30 -3.33 -18.02 -5.79
CA LYS A 30 -2.93 -17.26 -7.00
C LYS A 30 -2.96 -15.75 -6.81
N GLU A 31 -4.00 -15.20 -6.18
CA GLU A 31 -4.18 -13.76 -6.04
C GLU A 31 -4.74 -13.35 -4.67
N ARG A 32 -4.23 -12.23 -4.14
CA ARG A 32 -4.69 -11.59 -2.89
C ARG A 32 -4.74 -10.07 -3.05
N ILE A 33 -5.71 -9.45 -2.40
CA ILE A 33 -5.90 -8.00 -2.41
C ILE A 33 -5.45 -7.45 -1.05
N ALA A 34 -4.71 -6.34 -1.07
CA ALA A 34 -4.29 -5.66 0.15
C ALA A 34 -5.49 -5.11 0.95
N GLU A 35 -5.38 -5.12 2.27
CA GLU A 35 -6.36 -4.54 3.19
C GLU A 35 -6.45 -3.01 3.04
N PRO A 36 -7.53 -2.37 3.54
CA PRO A 36 -7.65 -0.92 3.52
C PRO A 36 -6.45 -0.23 4.19
N ASN A 37 -5.94 0.81 3.54
CA ASN A 37 -4.79 1.61 3.99
C ASN A 37 -3.49 0.79 4.16
N LYS A 38 -3.38 -0.36 3.46
CA LYS A 38 -2.17 -1.19 3.40
C LYS A 38 -1.70 -1.39 1.97
N LEU A 39 -0.40 -1.65 1.83
CA LEU A 39 0.27 -2.01 0.56
C LEU A 39 0.77 -3.46 0.54
N THR A 40 0.60 -4.14 1.66
CA THR A 40 1.01 -5.53 1.85
C THR A 40 -0.17 -6.35 2.34
N VAL A 41 -0.12 -7.66 2.09
CA VAL A 41 -1.12 -8.61 2.57
C VAL A 41 -0.43 -9.82 3.17
N ARG A 42 -0.95 -10.33 4.28
CA ARG A 42 -0.47 -11.58 4.87
C ARG A 42 -0.98 -12.75 4.03
N VAL A 43 -0.07 -13.54 3.46
CA VAL A 43 -0.44 -14.68 2.62
C VAL A 43 0.07 -15.96 3.25
N SER A 44 -0.83 -16.88 3.55
CA SER A 44 -0.51 -18.22 4.03
C SER A 44 -1.01 -19.28 3.05
N TRP A 45 -0.30 -20.40 3.01
CA TRP A 45 -0.66 -21.62 2.31
C TRP A 45 -0.10 -22.81 3.10
N GLU A 46 -0.68 -23.98 2.86
CA GLU A 46 -0.16 -25.24 3.41
C GLU A 46 1.17 -25.58 2.75
N THR A 47 2.19 -25.84 3.57
CA THR A 47 3.49 -26.31 3.09
C THR A 47 3.30 -27.61 2.31
N PRO A 48 3.72 -27.66 1.03
CA PRO A 48 3.46 -28.81 0.18
C PRO A 48 4.33 -30.00 0.61
N GLU A 49 3.74 -31.19 0.63
CA GLU A 49 4.44 -32.44 0.93
C GLU A 49 4.89 -33.12 -0.36
N GLY A 50 6.13 -33.64 -0.35
CA GLY A 50 6.63 -34.53 -1.38
C GLY A 50 6.19 -35.96 -1.12
N ARG A 51 5.86 -36.70 -2.18
CA ARG A 51 5.60 -38.13 -2.12
C ARG A 51 6.34 -38.83 -3.25
N ASP A 52 7.07 -39.87 -2.87
CA ASP A 52 7.74 -40.76 -3.78
C ASP A 52 7.25 -42.20 -3.63
N THR A 53 7.35 -42.99 -4.68
CA THR A 53 6.92 -44.40 -4.70
C THR A 53 7.85 -45.33 -3.93
N ALA A 54 9.16 -45.08 -3.93
CA ALA A 54 10.15 -45.86 -3.22
C ALA A 54 10.34 -45.39 -1.77
N ASP A 55 10.31 -44.07 -1.54
CA ASP A 55 10.61 -43.47 -0.23
C ASP A 55 9.39 -43.04 0.60
N GLY A 56 8.18 -43.02 0.01
CA GLY A 56 6.96 -42.62 0.73
C GLY A 56 6.83 -41.10 0.87
N ILE A 57 6.68 -40.57 2.09
CA ILE A 57 6.47 -39.12 2.32
C ILE A 57 7.82 -38.43 2.59
N LEU A 58 8.11 -37.40 1.81
CA LEU A 58 9.33 -36.59 1.92
C LEU A 58 8.98 -35.25 2.57
N THR A 59 9.41 -35.06 3.81
CA THR A 59 9.09 -33.87 4.63
C THR A 59 10.13 -32.76 4.54
N ASP A 60 11.37 -33.08 4.14
CA ASP A 60 12.42 -32.08 3.93
C ASP A 60 12.21 -31.36 2.59
N VAL A 61 11.59 -30.18 2.67
CA VAL A 61 11.26 -29.37 1.51
C VAL A 61 11.99 -28.03 1.58
N ILE A 62 12.74 -27.74 0.52
CA ILE A 62 13.51 -26.50 0.40
C ILE A 62 12.64 -25.42 -0.24
N LEU A 63 12.36 -24.38 0.53
CA LEU A 63 11.64 -23.19 0.08
C LEU A 63 12.60 -22.16 -0.51
N LYS A 64 12.27 -21.67 -1.70
CA LYS A 64 12.82 -20.46 -2.31
C LYS A 64 11.72 -19.44 -2.52
N GLY A 65 11.84 -18.29 -1.85
CA GLY A 65 10.87 -17.20 -1.87
C GLY A 65 10.48 -16.76 -0.46
N LEU A 66 9.44 -15.92 -0.36
CA LEU A 66 8.87 -15.50 0.93
C LEU A 66 8.10 -16.67 1.57
N PRO A 67 8.23 -16.90 2.89
CA PRO A 67 7.57 -18.00 3.57
C PRO A 67 6.06 -17.80 3.74
N PRO A 68 5.29 -18.89 3.87
CA PRO A 68 3.86 -18.79 4.19
C PRO A 68 3.66 -18.05 5.51
N GLY A 69 2.65 -17.19 5.56
CA GLY A 69 2.31 -16.37 6.71
C GLY A 69 3.06 -15.04 6.79
N SER A 70 3.99 -14.74 5.87
CA SER A 70 4.65 -13.43 5.79
C SER A 70 3.77 -12.37 5.11
N HIS A 71 4.22 -11.11 5.19
CA HIS A 71 3.60 -10.00 4.47
C HIS A 71 4.21 -9.87 3.07
N PHE A 72 3.36 -9.96 2.05
CA PHE A 72 3.74 -9.84 0.65
C PHE A 72 3.43 -8.42 0.17
N PRO A 73 4.40 -7.67 -0.37
CA PRO A 73 4.15 -6.38 -0.98
C PRO A 73 3.45 -6.53 -2.33
N GLU A 74 2.91 -5.43 -2.86
CA GLU A 74 2.34 -5.36 -4.20
C GLU A 74 3.28 -5.97 -5.26
N GLY A 75 2.73 -6.82 -6.14
CA GLY A 75 3.47 -7.44 -7.24
C GLY A 75 3.34 -8.96 -7.33
N ASP A 76 4.15 -9.54 -8.21
CA ASP A 76 4.17 -10.98 -8.49
C ASP A 76 5.34 -11.67 -7.78
N HIS A 77 5.03 -12.53 -6.82
CA HIS A 77 6.02 -13.25 -6.00
C HIS A 77 6.13 -14.70 -6.44
N LYS A 78 7.32 -15.11 -6.90
CA LYS A 78 7.58 -16.49 -7.32
C LYS A 78 8.00 -17.33 -6.12
N ILE A 79 7.24 -18.38 -5.83
CA ILE A 79 7.53 -19.35 -4.79
C ILE A 79 7.91 -20.68 -5.43
N GLN A 80 8.98 -21.28 -4.94
CA GLN A 80 9.45 -22.58 -5.39
C GLN A 80 9.73 -23.47 -4.19
N TYR A 81 9.11 -24.65 -4.19
CA TYR A 81 9.46 -25.75 -3.30
C TYR A 81 10.22 -26.81 -4.08
N THR A 82 11.30 -27.30 -3.49
CA THR A 82 12.13 -28.36 -4.03
C THR A 82 12.23 -29.47 -3.02
N VAL A 83 12.00 -30.70 -3.45
CA VAL A 83 12.14 -31.90 -2.62
C VAL A 83 13.07 -32.87 -3.34
N TYR A 84 13.90 -33.56 -2.58
CA TYR A 84 14.80 -34.60 -3.05
C TYR A 84 14.39 -35.93 -2.42
N ASP A 85 14.47 -37.00 -3.19
CA ASP A 85 14.38 -38.36 -2.64
C ASP A 85 15.77 -38.84 -2.16
N ARG A 86 15.87 -40.09 -1.70
CA ARG A 86 17.15 -40.66 -1.25
C ARG A 86 18.10 -41.03 -2.39
N ALA A 87 17.58 -41.17 -3.60
CA ALA A 87 18.35 -41.39 -4.82
C ALA A 87 18.81 -40.07 -5.49
N GLU A 88 18.56 -38.93 -4.83
CA GLU A 88 18.81 -37.57 -5.30
C GLU A 88 17.97 -37.12 -6.52
N ASN A 89 16.89 -37.82 -6.87
CA ASN A 89 15.94 -37.31 -7.85
C ASN A 89 15.19 -36.11 -7.30
N LYS A 90 14.83 -35.18 -8.20
CA LYS A 90 14.38 -33.84 -7.83
C LYS A 90 12.94 -33.58 -8.24
N GLY A 91 12.08 -33.34 -7.25
CA GLY A 91 10.73 -32.83 -7.40
C GLY A 91 10.69 -31.31 -7.23
N ILE A 92 10.01 -30.58 -8.13
CA ILE A 92 9.90 -29.13 -8.02
C ILE A 92 8.45 -28.70 -8.19
N CYS A 93 7.94 -27.95 -7.21
CA CYS A 93 6.69 -27.20 -7.31
C CYS A 93 6.99 -25.70 -7.46
N LYS A 94 6.41 -25.05 -8.47
CA LYS A 94 6.51 -23.60 -8.68
C LYS A 94 5.11 -22.99 -8.77
N PHE A 95 4.85 -21.98 -7.96
CA PHE A 95 3.63 -21.18 -8.04
C PHE A 95 3.93 -19.69 -7.83
N ARG A 96 2.93 -18.85 -8.10
CA ARG A 96 3.05 -17.41 -7.99
C ARG A 96 1.96 -16.87 -7.08
N VAL A 97 2.36 -16.00 -6.16
CA VAL A 97 1.45 -15.22 -5.32
C VAL A 97 1.40 -13.81 -5.88
N LYS A 98 0.27 -13.45 -6.49
CA LYS A 98 0.03 -12.09 -6.99
C LYS A 98 -0.68 -11.26 -5.93
N VAL A 99 -0.05 -10.16 -5.51
CA VAL A 99 -0.66 -9.18 -4.62
C VAL A 99 -1.04 -7.95 -5.41
N ARG A 100 -2.32 -7.56 -5.33
CA ARG A 100 -2.82 -6.32 -5.93
C ARG A 100 -3.24 -5.33 -4.87
N VAL A 101 -2.87 -4.07 -5.09
CA VAL A 101 -3.42 -2.93 -4.35
C VAL A 101 -4.47 -2.27 -5.24
N ARG A 102 -5.68 -2.11 -4.71
CA ARG A 102 -6.74 -1.37 -5.41
C ARG A 102 -6.47 0.12 -5.22
N ARG A 103 -6.56 0.92 -6.28
CA ARG A 103 -6.24 2.35 -6.25
C ARG A 103 -7.35 3.18 -6.87
N CYS A 104 -7.63 4.33 -6.27
CA CYS A 104 -8.49 5.36 -6.83
C CYS A 104 -7.70 6.24 -7.81
N GLY A 105 -8.38 7.18 -8.49
CA GLY A 105 -7.68 8.21 -9.27
C GLY A 105 -6.79 9.08 -8.38
N LYS A 106 -5.58 9.42 -8.81
CA LYS A 106 -4.67 10.24 -8.00
C LYS A 106 -5.27 11.63 -7.74
N LEU A 107 -5.34 12.04 -6.48
CA LEU A 107 -5.72 13.40 -6.10
C LEU A 107 -4.50 14.32 -6.13
N ASN A 108 -4.76 15.60 -6.35
CA ASN A 108 -3.76 16.66 -6.29
C ASN A 108 -4.13 17.64 -5.17
N ALA A 109 -3.12 18.35 -4.66
CA ALA A 109 -3.38 19.44 -3.74
C ALA A 109 -4.19 20.55 -4.45
N PRO A 110 -5.21 21.13 -3.80
CA PRO A 110 -5.94 22.26 -4.36
C PRO A 110 -5.00 23.47 -4.50
N GLU A 111 -5.27 24.32 -5.49
CA GLU A 111 -4.60 25.60 -5.62
C GLU A 111 -4.78 26.42 -4.34
N ASN A 112 -3.74 27.12 -3.88
CA ASN A 112 -3.74 27.84 -2.60
C ASN A 112 -4.04 26.94 -1.38
N GLY A 113 -3.70 25.67 -1.45
CA GLY A 113 -3.83 24.74 -0.34
C GLY A 113 -2.75 23.67 -0.32
N TYR A 114 -2.88 22.78 0.67
CA TYR A 114 -2.03 21.63 0.88
C TYR A 114 -2.88 20.39 1.11
N MET A 115 -2.28 19.24 0.79
CA MET A 115 -2.89 17.93 0.91
C MET A 115 -1.92 17.00 1.64
N LYS A 116 -2.44 16.25 2.60
CA LYS A 116 -1.69 15.21 3.32
C LYS A 116 -2.47 13.90 3.23
N CYS A 117 -1.85 12.86 2.71
CA CYS A 117 -2.49 11.56 2.59
C CYS A 117 -1.80 10.49 3.45
N SER A 118 -2.56 9.47 3.84
CA SER A 118 -2.04 8.25 4.44
C SER A 118 -1.51 7.27 3.39
N SER A 119 -0.65 6.35 3.83
CA SER A 119 -0.11 5.26 3.02
C SER A 119 0.51 5.76 1.70
N ASP A 120 -0.02 5.37 0.55
CA ASP A 120 0.52 5.71 -0.78
C ASP A 120 -0.31 6.80 -1.49
N GLY A 121 -1.28 7.37 -0.77
CA GLY A 121 -2.08 8.51 -1.22
C GLY A 121 -3.25 8.19 -2.14
N ASP A 122 -3.32 7.02 -2.75
CA ASP A 122 -4.42 6.61 -3.62
C ASP A 122 -4.90 5.17 -3.42
N ASN A 123 -4.25 4.40 -2.53
CA ASN A 123 -4.64 3.02 -2.27
C ASN A 123 -5.97 2.93 -1.55
N TYR A 124 -6.72 1.85 -1.76
CA TYR A 124 -8.00 1.60 -1.12
C TYR A 124 -7.89 1.77 0.39
N GLY A 125 -8.76 2.58 0.99
CA GLY A 125 -8.73 2.95 2.41
C GLY A 125 -7.77 4.08 2.75
N ALA A 126 -6.98 4.61 1.80
CA ALA A 126 -6.17 5.81 2.02
C ALA A 126 -7.08 7.01 2.25
N THR A 127 -6.69 7.86 3.20
CA THR A 127 -7.37 9.10 3.54
C THR A 127 -6.47 10.27 3.21
N CYS A 128 -6.98 11.21 2.42
CA CYS A 128 -6.34 12.47 2.11
C CYS A 128 -7.08 13.61 2.81
N GLU A 129 -6.35 14.38 3.62
CA GLU A 129 -6.82 15.57 4.31
C GLU A 129 -6.35 16.82 3.57
N PHE A 130 -7.22 17.82 3.51
CA PHE A 130 -7.03 19.04 2.74
C PHE A 130 -7.13 20.26 3.64
N SER A 131 -6.35 21.28 3.30
CA SER A 131 -6.36 22.54 4.02
C SER A 131 -5.87 23.66 3.11
N CYS A 132 -6.26 24.90 3.43
CA CYS A 132 -5.93 26.07 2.62
C CYS A 132 -4.86 26.93 3.30
N ILE A 133 -4.12 27.70 2.50
CA ILE A 133 -3.21 28.72 3.02
C ILE A 133 -4.01 29.90 3.59
N GLY A 134 -3.32 30.77 4.36
CA GLY A 134 -3.94 31.96 4.93
C GLY A 134 -4.60 32.85 3.86
N GLY A 135 -5.81 33.35 4.15
CA GLY A 135 -6.60 34.13 3.20
C GLY A 135 -7.49 33.29 2.28
N TYR A 136 -7.47 31.96 2.37
CA TYR A 136 -8.36 31.07 1.62
C TYR A 136 -9.14 30.13 2.56
N GLU A 137 -10.38 29.83 2.20
CA GLU A 137 -11.29 28.95 2.91
C GLU A 137 -11.60 27.71 2.08
N LEU A 138 -11.59 26.55 2.75
CA LEU A 138 -11.87 25.27 2.12
C LEU A 138 -13.36 25.17 1.79
N GLN A 139 -13.64 24.86 0.53
CA GLN A 139 -14.96 24.48 0.02
C GLN A 139 -14.93 22.99 -0.33
N GLY A 140 -16.02 22.27 -0.03
CA GLY A 140 -16.10 20.83 -0.25
C GLY A 140 -15.66 20.01 0.96
N SER A 141 -15.12 18.81 0.73
CA SER A 141 -14.84 17.86 1.81
C SER A 141 -13.44 18.06 2.40
N PRO A 142 -13.29 18.22 3.74
CA PRO A 142 -11.98 18.41 4.40
C PRO A 142 -11.10 17.16 4.37
N ALA A 143 -11.72 15.99 4.20
CA ALA A 143 -11.02 14.75 3.99
C ALA A 143 -11.77 13.89 2.98
N ARG A 144 -11.03 13.11 2.19
CA ARG A 144 -11.57 12.12 1.24
C ARG A 144 -10.90 10.78 1.48
N VAL A 145 -11.68 9.70 1.33
CA VAL A 145 -11.23 8.32 1.53
C VAL A 145 -11.40 7.54 0.24
N CYS A 146 -10.38 6.80 -0.19
CA CYS A 146 -10.47 5.93 -1.36
C CYS A 146 -11.33 4.70 -1.04
N GLN A 147 -12.48 4.56 -1.72
CA GLN A 147 -13.48 3.55 -1.42
C GLN A 147 -13.29 2.26 -2.24
N SER A 148 -14.03 1.21 -1.86
CA SER A 148 -13.96 -0.11 -2.50
C SER A 148 -14.54 -0.14 -3.91
N ASN A 149 -15.20 0.93 -4.37
CA ASN A 149 -15.65 1.11 -5.76
C ASN A 149 -14.62 1.86 -6.62
N LEU A 150 -13.40 2.11 -6.09
CA LEU A 150 -12.34 2.89 -6.74
C LEU A 150 -12.68 4.38 -6.94
N ALA A 151 -13.67 4.89 -6.22
CA ALA A 151 -14.00 6.32 -6.17
C ALA A 151 -13.60 6.93 -4.82
N TRP A 152 -13.36 8.23 -4.83
CA TRP A 152 -13.13 9.00 -3.61
C TRP A 152 -14.45 9.41 -2.97
N SER A 153 -14.55 9.28 -1.65
CA SER A 153 -15.69 9.79 -0.90
C SER A 153 -15.80 11.32 -0.98
N GLY A 154 -16.99 11.84 -0.72
CA GLY A 154 -17.24 13.28 -0.63
C GLY A 154 -17.05 14.03 -1.94
N THR A 155 -16.97 15.34 -1.82
CA THR A 155 -16.82 16.29 -2.93
C THR A 155 -15.38 16.77 -3.07
N GLU A 156 -15.01 17.18 -4.28
CA GLU A 156 -13.69 17.72 -4.55
C GLU A 156 -13.42 19.00 -3.73
N PRO A 157 -12.28 19.07 -3.02
CA PRO A 157 -11.93 20.22 -2.20
C PRO A 157 -11.33 21.34 -3.06
N THR A 158 -11.77 22.57 -2.82
CA THR A 158 -11.18 23.77 -3.42
C THR A 158 -10.91 24.81 -2.35
N CYS A 159 -9.93 25.68 -2.59
CA CYS A 159 -9.62 26.79 -1.69
C CYS A 159 -10.09 28.09 -2.35
N ALA A 160 -11.16 28.67 -1.83
CA ALA A 160 -11.70 29.94 -2.31
C ALA A 160 -11.16 31.09 -1.47
N ALA A 161 -10.90 32.25 -2.06
CA ALA A 161 -10.46 33.42 -1.31
C ALA A 161 -11.50 33.77 -0.23
N MET A 162 -11.02 34.02 0.99
CA MET A 162 -11.90 34.44 2.09
C MET A 162 -12.52 35.79 1.74
N ASN A 163 -13.84 35.89 1.88
CA ASN A 163 -14.52 37.17 1.76
C ASN A 163 -14.44 37.88 3.12
N VAL A 164 -13.67 38.97 3.19
CA VAL A 164 -13.54 39.82 4.38
C VAL A 164 -14.23 41.15 4.10
N ASN A 165 -15.24 41.48 4.89
CA ASN A 165 -15.91 42.77 4.80
C ASN A 165 -15.03 43.84 5.49
N VAL A 166 -14.30 44.59 4.67
CA VAL A 166 -13.48 45.72 5.11
C VAL A 166 -14.28 47.02 5.28
N GLY A 167 -15.54 47.08 4.82
CA GLY A 167 -16.43 48.24 4.93
C GLY A 167 -17.12 48.39 6.29
N VAL A 168 -16.57 47.78 7.34
CA VAL A 168 -17.13 47.81 8.69
C VAL A 168 -16.77 49.10 9.42
N ARG A 169 -17.69 49.60 10.24
CA ARG A 169 -17.54 50.89 10.93
C ARG A 169 -16.68 50.83 12.20
N THR A 170 -16.39 49.65 12.73
CA THR A 170 -15.66 49.46 13.98
C THR A 170 -14.60 48.36 13.84
N ALA A 171 -13.50 48.50 14.59
CA ALA A 171 -12.46 47.47 14.66
C ALA A 171 -13.01 46.16 15.25
N ALA A 172 -13.96 46.23 16.20
CA ALA A 172 -14.63 45.05 16.74
C ALA A 172 -15.37 44.26 15.66
N ALA A 173 -16.16 44.92 14.81
CA ALA A 173 -16.89 44.26 13.71
C ALA A 173 -15.95 43.67 12.63
N LEU A 174 -14.72 44.19 12.51
CA LEU A 174 -13.69 43.56 11.69
C LEU A 174 -13.14 42.30 12.37
N LEU A 175 -12.81 42.39 13.66
CA LEU A 175 -12.23 41.31 14.46
C LEU A 175 -13.20 40.13 14.65
N ASP A 176 -14.49 40.38 14.78
CA ASP A 176 -15.53 39.36 14.92
C ASP A 176 -15.52 38.37 13.74
N GLN A 177 -15.25 38.86 12.52
CA GLN A 177 -15.15 38.03 11.30
C GLN A 177 -14.00 37.00 11.36
N PHE A 178 -13.00 37.23 12.21
CA PHE A 178 -11.89 36.31 12.43
C PHE A 178 -12.12 35.44 13.68
N TYR A 179 -12.75 35.99 14.72
CA TYR A 179 -12.96 35.31 16.00
C TYR A 179 -13.91 34.11 15.89
N GLU A 180 -15.05 34.26 15.19
CA GLU A 180 -16.02 33.18 15.01
C GLU A 180 -15.44 31.97 14.27
N LYS A 181 -14.42 32.20 13.45
CA LYS A 181 -13.77 31.18 12.62
C LYS A 181 -12.43 30.72 13.19
N ARG A 182 -12.06 31.15 14.41
CA ARG A 182 -10.74 30.91 15.03
C ARG A 182 -9.57 31.25 14.10
N ARG A 183 -9.69 32.32 13.32
CA ARG A 183 -8.69 32.77 12.35
C ARG A 183 -7.65 33.66 13.03
N LEU A 184 -6.38 33.48 12.67
CA LEU A 184 -5.30 34.38 13.08
C LEU A 184 -5.34 35.65 12.21
N LEU A 185 -5.57 36.81 12.83
CA LEU A 185 -5.40 38.12 12.19
C LEU A 185 -4.05 38.69 12.62
N ILE A 186 -3.16 38.90 11.65
CA ILE A 186 -1.87 39.56 11.88
C ILE A 186 -2.00 41.00 11.38
N VAL A 187 -2.07 41.96 12.31
CA VAL A 187 -2.07 43.39 11.98
C VAL A 187 -0.64 43.91 12.09
N SER A 188 0.02 44.11 10.95
CA SER A 188 1.31 44.80 10.93
C SER A 188 1.07 46.31 10.81
N THR A 189 1.55 47.10 11.76
CA THR A 189 1.56 48.55 11.60
C THR A 189 2.61 48.94 10.55
N PRO A 190 2.25 49.77 9.55
CA PRO A 190 3.27 50.34 8.68
C PRO A 190 4.24 51.17 9.53
N THR A 191 5.53 50.99 9.30
CA THR A 191 6.54 51.81 10.00
C THR A 191 6.32 53.28 9.67
N ALA A 192 6.66 54.18 10.59
CA ALA A 192 6.56 55.62 10.37
C ALA A 192 7.41 56.14 9.19
N ARG A 193 8.19 55.28 8.52
CA ARG A 193 8.92 55.57 7.27
C ARG A 193 8.11 55.30 6.01
N ASN A 194 6.95 54.65 6.10
CA ASN A 194 6.12 54.33 4.95
C ASN A 194 5.42 55.61 4.44
N LEU A 195 5.83 56.06 3.25
CA LEU A 195 5.34 57.29 2.62
C LEU A 195 3.83 57.23 2.35
N LEU A 196 3.29 56.07 1.95
CA LEU A 196 1.87 55.88 1.64
C LEU A 196 1.01 56.02 2.89
N TYR A 197 1.49 55.49 4.02
CA TYR A 197 0.83 55.62 5.32
C TYR A 197 0.81 57.08 5.82
N ARG A 198 1.92 57.82 5.63
CA ARG A 198 1.98 59.26 5.97
C ARG A 198 1.00 60.08 5.13
N LEU A 199 0.89 59.78 3.83
CA LEU A 199 -0.05 60.47 2.94
C LEU A 199 -1.51 60.17 3.32
N GLN A 200 -1.84 58.93 3.69
CA GLN A 200 -3.18 58.56 4.16
C GLN A 200 -3.56 59.25 5.48
N LEU A 201 -2.64 59.38 6.43
CA LEU A 201 -2.89 60.10 7.69
C LEU A 201 -3.17 61.60 7.46
N GLY A 202 -2.51 62.22 6.47
CA GLY A 202 -2.73 63.62 6.12
C GLY A 202 -4.08 63.92 5.47
N MET A 203 -4.79 62.91 4.93
CA MET A 203 -6.13 63.05 4.36
C MET A 203 -7.26 62.79 5.37
N LEU A 204 -6.92 62.42 6.61
CA LEU A 204 -7.86 62.11 7.70
C LEU A 204 -7.92 63.23 8.77
N GLN A 205 -7.19 64.33 8.57
CA GLN A 205 -7.30 65.59 9.32
C GLN A 205 -8.14 66.60 8.56
#